data_AF-A0A643BPH9-F1
#
_entry.id   AF-A0A643BPH9-F1
#
_cell.length_a   1.000
_cell.length_b   1.000
_cell.length_c   1.000
_cell.angle_alpha   90.00
_cell.angle_beta   90.00
_cell.angle_gamma   90.00
#
_symmetry.space_group_name_H-M   'P 1'
#
loop_
_entity.id
_entity.type
_entity.pdbx_description
1 polymer ?
#
loop_
_entity_poly.entity_id
_entity_poly.type
_entity_poly.pdbx_seq_one_letter_code
_entity_poly.pdbx_strand_id
1 'polypeptide(L)'
;KRAQDAMVILGGGGLLFASYLTATGDERFYADHLMPALQGLLDPEAAHRLAVHVTSLGLLPRATFQDSDMLEVRVLGHKFRNPVGIAAGFDKHGEAVDGLYKMGFGFVEIGSVTPKPQEGNPRPRVFRLPEDQAVINRYGFNSHGLSVVEHRLRARQQTQARLTEDGLPLGINLGKNKTSVDAASDYAEGVRVLGPLADYLVVNVSSPNTAGLRSLQGKAELRRLLTKVLQERDALKVAHKPAVLVKIAPDLTAQDKEDIASVVRELGIDGLIVTNTTVSRPASLQGALRSEMGGLSGKPLRDLSTQTPSSQCAVCFSAGRVPIIGVGGQCQGIQD
;
A
#
# COMPACT_ATOMS: atom_id res chain seq x y z
N LYS A 1 -42.60 -29.72 12.58
CA LYS A 1 -42.21 -29.45 13.99
C LYS A 1 -40.78 -29.90 14.29
N ARG A 2 -40.48 -31.19 14.57
CA ARG A 2 -39.09 -31.65 14.88
C ARG A 2 -38.03 -31.26 13.83
N ALA A 3 -38.36 -31.32 12.54
CA ALA A 3 -37.43 -30.90 11.47
C ALA A 3 -37.21 -29.37 11.42
N GLN A 4 -38.24 -28.58 11.75
CA GLN A 4 -38.13 -27.11 11.84
C GLN A 4 -37.32 -26.71 13.08
N ASP A 5 -37.55 -27.37 14.21
CA ASP A 5 -36.82 -27.14 15.45
C ASP A 5 -35.32 -27.49 15.28
N ALA A 6 -35.02 -28.61 14.61
CA ALA A 6 -33.65 -28.99 14.26
C ALA A 6 -32.99 -27.98 13.30
N MET A 7 -33.72 -27.46 12.31
CA MET A 7 -33.21 -26.45 11.38
C MET A 7 -32.89 -25.13 12.10
N VAL A 8 -33.72 -24.71 13.06
CA VAL A 8 -33.49 -23.50 13.87
C VAL A 8 -32.28 -23.69 14.79
N ILE A 9 -32.13 -24.85 15.42
CA ILE A 9 -31.00 -25.12 16.33
C ILE A 9 -29.68 -25.24 15.56
N LEU A 10 -29.66 -25.99 14.46
CA LEU A 10 -28.46 -26.16 13.63
C LEU A 10 -28.09 -24.85 12.92
N GLY A 11 -29.07 -24.10 12.41
CA GLY A 11 -28.86 -22.80 11.79
C GLY A 11 -28.37 -21.74 12.79
N GLY A 12 -28.99 -21.68 13.96
CA GLY A 12 -28.60 -20.77 15.04
C GLY A 12 -27.21 -21.09 15.61
N GLY A 13 -26.93 -22.38 15.85
CA GLY A 13 -25.61 -22.84 16.29
C GLY A 13 -24.52 -22.56 15.25
N GLY A 14 -24.80 -22.80 13.97
CA GLY A 14 -23.89 -22.48 12.87
C GLY A 14 -23.60 -20.98 12.75
N LEU A 15 -24.63 -20.13 12.85
CA LEU A 15 -24.46 -18.67 12.83
C LEU A 15 -23.62 -18.18 14.01
N LEU A 16 -23.89 -18.68 15.22
CA LEU A 16 -23.12 -18.35 16.42
C LEU A 16 -21.67 -18.78 16.29
N PHE A 17 -21.42 -19.99 15.80
CA PHE A 17 -20.06 -20.51 15.59
C PHE A 17 -19.30 -19.70 14.53
N ALA A 18 -19.93 -19.40 13.39
CA ALA A 18 -19.33 -18.54 12.36
C ALA A 18 -19.06 -17.12 12.88
N SER A 19 -19.97 -16.56 13.68
CA SER A 19 -19.81 -15.24 14.31
C SER A 19 -18.65 -15.25 15.31
N TYR A 20 -18.52 -16.30 16.10
CA TYR A 20 -17.40 -16.50 17.02
C TYR A 20 -16.08 -16.57 16.26
N LEU A 21 -15.95 -17.44 15.25
CA LEU A 21 -14.72 -17.57 14.45
C LEU A 21 -14.36 -16.28 13.72
N THR A 22 -15.36 -15.53 13.26
CA THR A 22 -15.16 -14.20 12.68
C THR A 22 -14.62 -13.24 13.73
N ALA A 23 -15.22 -13.18 14.92
CA ALA A 23 -14.81 -12.26 15.98
C ALA A 23 -13.43 -12.59 16.57
N THR A 24 -13.08 -13.89 16.64
CA THR A 24 -11.77 -14.33 17.15
C THR A 24 -10.67 -14.27 16.11
N GLY A 25 -11.00 -14.05 14.83
CA GLY A 25 -10.00 -14.00 13.76
C GLY A 25 -9.38 -15.34 13.41
N ASP A 26 -10.17 -16.42 13.40
CA ASP A 26 -9.66 -17.74 13.01
C ASP A 26 -9.19 -17.74 11.54
N GLU A 27 -7.88 -17.82 11.33
CA GLU A 27 -7.27 -17.62 10.00
C GLU A 27 -7.79 -18.61 8.95
N ARG A 28 -8.03 -19.87 9.34
CA ARG A 28 -8.54 -20.92 8.44
C ARG A 28 -9.98 -20.64 8.05
N PHE A 29 -10.82 -20.28 9.01
CA PHE A 29 -12.20 -19.89 8.74
C PHE A 29 -12.27 -18.68 7.80
N TYR A 30 -11.39 -17.69 8.00
CA TYR A 30 -11.27 -16.55 7.09
C TYR A 30 -10.88 -16.99 5.68
N ALA A 31 -9.81 -17.77 5.54
CA ALA A 31 -9.25 -18.17 4.24
C ALA A 31 -10.17 -19.13 3.46
N ASP A 32 -10.76 -20.12 4.14
CA ASP A 32 -11.43 -21.26 3.50
C ASP A 32 -12.95 -21.08 3.39
N HIS A 33 -13.55 -20.19 4.21
CA HIS A 33 -15.00 -20.05 4.28
C HIS A 33 -15.48 -18.60 4.11
N LEU A 34 -15.08 -17.70 5.02
CA LEU A 34 -15.64 -16.34 5.06
C LEU A 34 -15.24 -15.52 3.84
N MET A 35 -13.94 -15.48 3.50
CA MET A 35 -13.47 -14.70 2.36
C MET A 35 -14.00 -15.23 1.02
N PRO A 36 -13.97 -16.55 0.72
CA PRO A 36 -14.59 -17.08 -0.49
C PRO A 36 -16.08 -16.74 -0.62
N ALA A 37 -16.85 -16.85 0.48
CA ALA A 37 -18.27 -16.50 0.48
C ALA A 37 -18.50 -15.01 0.18
N LEU A 38 -17.79 -14.11 0.87
CA LEU A 38 -17.89 -12.67 0.64
C LEU A 38 -17.43 -12.27 -0.77
N GLN A 39 -16.42 -12.94 -1.30
CA GLN A 39 -15.93 -12.69 -2.65
C GLN A 39 -16.94 -13.10 -3.74
N GLY A 40 -17.76 -14.12 -3.49
CA GLY A 40 -18.86 -14.52 -4.37
C GLY A 40 -20.08 -13.59 -4.31
N LEU A 41 -20.29 -12.91 -3.17
CA LEU A 41 -21.48 -12.06 -2.94
C LEU A 41 -21.27 -10.58 -3.29
N LEU A 42 -20.04 -10.07 -3.14
CA LEU A 42 -19.75 -8.64 -3.28
C LEU A 42 -18.80 -8.37 -4.43
N ASP A 43 -19.11 -7.32 -5.21
CA ASP A 43 -18.17 -6.81 -6.20
C ASP A 43 -16.86 -6.36 -5.52
N PRO A 44 -15.71 -6.44 -6.22
CA PRO A 44 -14.43 -6.21 -5.57
C PRO A 44 -14.24 -4.81 -4.99
N GLU A 45 -14.86 -3.79 -5.59
CA GLU A 45 -14.73 -2.42 -5.09
C GLU A 45 -15.65 -2.14 -3.89
N ALA A 46 -16.86 -2.70 -3.86
CA ALA A 46 -17.75 -2.62 -2.70
C ALA A 46 -17.20 -3.41 -1.51
N ALA A 47 -16.68 -4.62 -1.75
CA ALA A 47 -16.04 -5.41 -0.69
C ALA A 47 -14.85 -4.67 -0.08
N HIS A 48 -14.03 -4.01 -0.91
CA HIS A 48 -12.92 -3.20 -0.43
C HIS A 48 -13.39 -2.01 0.40
N ARG A 49 -14.41 -1.27 -0.06
CA ARG A 49 -15.01 -0.16 0.71
C ARG A 49 -15.58 -0.64 2.04
N LEU A 50 -16.26 -1.79 2.04
CA LEU A 50 -16.78 -2.41 3.25
C LEU A 50 -15.64 -2.79 4.21
N ALA A 51 -14.57 -3.39 3.70
CA ALA A 51 -13.40 -3.75 4.50
C ALA A 51 -12.80 -2.51 5.18
N VAL A 52 -12.52 -1.44 4.43
CA VAL A 52 -12.00 -0.18 5.00
C VAL A 52 -12.94 0.39 6.07
N HIS A 53 -14.25 0.36 5.83
CA HIS A 53 -15.25 0.86 6.79
C HIS A 53 -15.31 0.00 8.07
N VAL A 54 -15.32 -1.32 7.96
CA VAL A 54 -15.31 -2.22 9.13
C VAL A 54 -13.99 -2.08 9.91
N THR A 55 -12.85 -1.91 9.21
CA THR A 55 -11.57 -1.64 9.84
C THR A 55 -11.57 -0.28 10.57
N SER A 56 -12.15 0.78 9.99
CA SER A 56 -12.20 2.10 10.62
C SER A 56 -13.07 2.12 11.89
N LEU A 57 -14.11 1.28 11.93
CA LEU A 57 -14.92 1.05 13.13
C LEU A 57 -14.23 0.16 14.17
N GLY A 58 -13.07 -0.43 13.85
CA GLY A 58 -12.33 -1.33 14.74
C GLY A 58 -13.05 -2.64 15.02
N LEU A 59 -13.88 -3.09 14.07
CA LEU A 59 -14.70 -4.30 14.17
C LEU A 59 -14.01 -5.56 13.61
N LEU A 60 -12.81 -5.41 13.05
CA LEU A 60 -11.98 -6.55 12.67
C LEU A 60 -11.23 -7.13 13.88
N PRO A 61 -10.89 -8.44 13.85
CA PRO A 61 -10.07 -9.07 14.88
C PRO A 61 -8.79 -8.30 15.14
N ARG A 62 -8.45 -8.18 16.41
CA ARG A 62 -7.21 -7.55 16.85
C ARG A 62 -6.12 -8.61 16.97
N ALA A 63 -4.88 -8.24 16.66
CA ALA A 63 -3.74 -9.08 16.97
C ALA A 63 -3.67 -9.30 18.48
N THR A 64 -3.67 -10.56 18.89
CA THR A 64 -3.56 -10.99 20.31
C THR A 64 -2.13 -11.37 20.69
N PHE A 65 -1.22 -11.43 19.71
CA PHE A 65 0.20 -11.72 19.93
C PHE A 65 1.00 -10.45 20.21
N GLN A 66 2.11 -10.62 20.93
CA GLN A 66 3.15 -9.61 21.03
C GLN A 66 4.21 -9.91 19.98
N ASP A 67 4.68 -8.88 19.28
CA ASP A 67 5.80 -9.05 18.34
C ASP A 67 7.07 -9.43 19.12
N SER A 68 7.85 -10.34 18.55
CA SER A 68 9.18 -10.65 19.08
C SER A 68 10.12 -9.48 18.82
N ASP A 69 10.96 -9.14 19.81
CA ASP A 69 12.03 -8.13 19.67
C ASP A 69 12.97 -8.44 18.49
N MET A 70 13.06 -9.71 18.06
CA MET A 70 13.84 -10.13 16.88
C MET A 70 13.30 -9.58 15.56
N LEU A 71 12.04 -9.15 15.52
CA LEU A 71 11.42 -8.53 14.34
C LEU A 71 11.65 -7.01 14.29
N GLU A 72 12.17 -6.40 15.35
CA GLU A 72 12.43 -4.97 15.37
C GLU A 72 13.48 -4.59 14.33
N VAL A 73 13.16 -3.60 13.49
CA VAL A 73 14.12 -3.01 12.55
C VAL A 73 14.18 -1.50 12.70
N ARG A 74 15.37 -0.93 12.53
CA ARG A 74 15.60 0.52 12.57
C ARG A 74 16.03 1.01 11.20
N VAL A 75 15.15 1.78 10.57
CA VAL A 75 15.31 2.24 9.19
C VAL A 75 14.57 3.55 9.00
N LEU A 76 14.98 4.38 8.04
CA LEU A 76 14.33 5.67 7.75
C LEU A 76 14.28 6.63 8.96
N GLY A 77 15.16 6.45 9.95
CA GLY A 77 15.13 7.23 11.20
C GLY A 77 14.08 6.78 12.22
N HIS A 78 13.35 5.70 11.95
CA HIS A 78 12.30 5.18 12.82
C HIS A 78 12.58 3.75 13.28
N LYS A 79 12.00 3.40 14.44
CA LYS A 79 11.82 2.02 14.88
C LYS A 79 10.60 1.45 14.18
N PHE A 80 10.69 0.23 13.69
CA PHE A 80 9.57 -0.57 13.22
C PHE A 80 9.51 -1.79 14.12
N ARG A 81 8.41 -1.95 14.86
CA ARG A 81 8.24 -3.06 15.80
C ARG A 81 8.25 -4.43 15.12
N ASN A 82 7.77 -4.48 13.88
CA ASN A 82 7.87 -5.61 12.98
C ASN A 82 7.96 -5.09 11.53
N PRO A 83 8.52 -5.87 10.60
CA PRO A 83 8.80 -5.41 9.24
C PRO A 83 7.61 -5.56 8.28
N VAL A 84 6.42 -5.92 8.78
CA VAL A 84 5.24 -6.22 7.96
C VAL A 84 4.26 -5.07 8.02
N GLY A 85 4.04 -4.39 6.89
CA GLY A 85 3.10 -3.28 6.79
C GLY A 85 2.03 -3.49 5.74
N ILE A 86 1.01 -2.64 5.78
CA ILE A 86 -0.03 -2.58 4.76
C ILE A 86 0.34 -1.52 3.72
N ALA A 87 0.36 -1.94 2.44
CA ALA A 87 0.80 -1.09 1.33
C ALA A 87 -0.25 -0.03 0.93
N ALA A 88 0.20 1.05 0.29
CA ALA A 88 -0.71 2.03 -0.31
C ALA A 88 -1.70 1.40 -1.28
N GLY A 89 -2.87 2.02 -1.35
CA GLY A 89 -3.99 1.60 -2.17
C GLY A 89 -5.08 0.89 -1.38
N PHE A 90 -4.80 0.40 -0.17
CA PHE A 90 -5.83 -0.11 0.75
C PHE A 90 -6.55 1.06 1.44
N ASP A 91 -5.90 1.73 2.39
CA ASP A 91 -6.46 2.92 3.04
C ASP A 91 -6.05 4.19 2.29
N LYS A 92 -6.73 4.48 1.19
CA LYS A 92 -6.40 5.61 0.31
C LYS A 92 -6.57 6.97 0.98
N HIS A 93 -7.38 7.07 2.03
CA HIS A 93 -7.82 8.35 2.58
C HIS A 93 -7.53 8.50 4.08
N GLY A 94 -6.81 7.56 4.70
CA GLY A 94 -6.47 7.57 6.12
C GLY A 94 -7.66 7.28 7.04
N GLU A 95 -8.66 6.51 6.55
CA GLU A 95 -9.90 6.18 7.25
C GLU A 95 -9.71 5.11 8.32
N ALA A 96 -8.78 4.19 8.12
CA ALA A 96 -8.70 2.94 8.85
C ALA A 96 -7.34 2.72 9.55
N VAL A 97 -6.49 3.75 9.60
CA VAL A 97 -5.11 3.67 10.13
C VAL A 97 -5.04 2.96 11.49
N ASP A 98 -5.84 3.38 12.48
CA ASP A 98 -5.81 2.79 13.82
C ASP A 98 -6.30 1.33 13.84
N GLY A 99 -7.28 1.00 12.99
CA GLY A 99 -7.77 -0.36 12.85
C GLY A 99 -6.71 -1.27 12.23
N LEU A 100 -5.96 -0.77 11.24
CA LEU A 100 -4.87 -1.50 10.60
C LEU A 100 -3.73 -1.81 11.58
N TYR A 101 -3.32 -0.86 12.42
CA TYR A 101 -2.36 -1.15 13.49
C TYR A 101 -2.88 -2.20 14.47
N LYS A 102 -4.16 -2.14 14.85
CA LYS A 102 -4.78 -3.13 15.75
C LYS A 102 -4.83 -4.53 15.14
N MET A 103 -4.82 -4.66 13.82
CA MET A 103 -4.72 -5.96 13.14
C MET A 103 -3.30 -6.57 13.19
N GLY A 104 -2.29 -5.81 13.63
CA GLY A 104 -0.92 -6.30 13.81
C GLY A 104 0.11 -5.77 12.80
N PHE A 105 -0.28 -4.93 11.85
CA PHE A 105 0.68 -4.31 10.93
C PHE A 105 1.67 -3.41 11.68
N GLY A 106 2.96 -3.62 11.45
CA GLY A 106 4.06 -2.84 12.01
C GLY A 106 4.17 -1.43 11.42
N PHE A 107 3.60 -1.19 10.24
CA PHE A 107 3.48 0.16 9.66
C PHE A 107 2.30 0.22 8.67
N VAL A 108 1.80 1.44 8.42
CA VAL A 108 0.67 1.68 7.52
C VAL A 108 1.08 2.69 6.46
N GLU A 109 0.90 2.36 5.17
CA GLU A 109 1.06 3.32 4.07
C GLU A 109 -0.31 3.70 3.50
N ILE A 110 -0.76 4.94 3.74
CA ILE A 110 -2.01 5.46 3.16
C ILE A 110 -1.78 5.99 1.74
N GLY A 111 -2.87 6.26 1.01
CA GLY A 111 -2.83 6.90 -0.31
C GLY A 111 -2.87 5.91 -1.48
N SER A 112 -2.50 6.29 -2.71
CA SER A 112 -1.93 7.58 -3.09
C SER A 112 -2.92 8.74 -3.00
N VAL A 113 -2.52 9.80 -2.32
CA VAL A 113 -3.29 11.04 -2.17
C VAL A 113 -2.86 12.05 -3.23
N THR A 114 -3.83 12.67 -3.88
CA THR A 114 -3.62 13.74 -4.89
C THR A 114 -3.96 15.11 -4.32
N PRO A 115 -3.43 16.22 -4.86
CA PRO A 115 -3.79 17.58 -4.45
C PRO A 115 -5.29 17.82 -4.37
N LYS A 116 -5.96 17.69 -5.51
CA LYS A 116 -7.40 17.86 -5.64
C LYS A 116 -8.12 16.52 -5.54
N PRO A 117 -9.39 16.49 -5.07
CA PRO A 117 -10.23 15.30 -5.15
C PRO A 117 -10.38 14.84 -6.61
N GLN A 118 -10.43 13.53 -6.81
CA GLN A 118 -10.77 12.94 -8.10
C GLN A 118 -11.36 11.54 -7.92
N GLU A 119 -12.35 11.21 -8.75
CA GLU A 119 -13.07 9.92 -8.70
C GLU A 119 -12.21 8.73 -9.15
N GLY A 120 -11.17 8.97 -9.96
CA GLY A 120 -10.38 7.95 -10.66
C GLY A 120 -10.98 7.55 -12.01
N ASN A 121 -10.60 6.39 -12.53
CA ASN A 121 -11.12 5.87 -13.79
C ASN A 121 -12.54 5.26 -13.63
N PRO A 122 -13.33 5.14 -14.71
CA PRO A 122 -14.67 4.55 -14.67
C PRO A 122 -14.70 3.12 -14.14
N ARG A 123 -15.82 2.74 -13.49
CA ARG A 123 -16.09 1.36 -13.03
C ARG A 123 -16.65 0.49 -14.17
N PRO A 124 -16.44 -0.85 -14.14
CA PRO A 124 -15.64 -1.62 -13.19
C PRO A 124 -14.13 -1.44 -13.44
N ARG A 125 -13.36 -1.42 -12.34
CA ARG A 125 -11.92 -1.08 -12.35
C ARG A 125 -11.06 -1.91 -11.41
N VAL A 126 -11.62 -2.96 -10.83
CA VAL A 126 -10.91 -3.94 -10.00
C VAL A 126 -11.51 -5.31 -10.26
N PHE A 127 -10.64 -6.29 -10.48
CA PHE A 127 -10.98 -7.63 -10.94
C PHE A 127 -10.19 -8.63 -10.10
N ARG A 128 -10.88 -9.58 -9.48
CA ARG A 128 -10.24 -10.67 -8.75
C ARG A 128 -9.95 -11.81 -9.72
N LEU A 129 -8.78 -12.42 -9.58
CA LEU A 129 -8.36 -13.64 -10.25
C LEU A 129 -8.13 -14.68 -9.14
N PRO A 130 -9.19 -15.32 -8.62
CA PRO A 130 -9.09 -16.19 -7.45
C PRO A 130 -8.19 -17.41 -7.71
N GLU A 131 -8.20 -17.94 -8.93
CA GLU A 131 -7.35 -19.08 -9.35
C GLU A 131 -5.86 -18.75 -9.21
N ASP A 132 -5.51 -17.49 -9.41
CA ASP A 132 -4.13 -17.00 -9.37
C ASP A 132 -3.79 -16.30 -8.04
N GLN A 133 -4.72 -16.20 -7.08
CA GLN A 133 -4.59 -15.36 -5.89
C GLN A 133 -4.12 -13.93 -6.25
N ALA A 134 -4.76 -13.35 -7.26
CA ALA A 134 -4.33 -12.12 -7.88
C ALA A 134 -5.47 -11.11 -8.04
N VAL A 135 -5.07 -9.85 -8.24
CA VAL A 135 -5.99 -8.75 -8.53
C VAL A 135 -5.44 -7.90 -9.65
N ILE A 136 -6.28 -7.61 -10.64
CA ILE A 136 -6.02 -6.57 -11.65
C ILE A 136 -6.82 -5.32 -11.27
N ASN A 137 -6.20 -4.15 -11.27
CA ASN A 137 -6.91 -2.90 -11.04
C ASN A 137 -6.47 -1.76 -11.96
N ARG A 138 -7.42 -0.86 -12.23
CA ARG A 138 -7.25 0.36 -13.02
C ARG A 138 -7.82 1.59 -12.33
N TYR A 139 -7.63 1.73 -11.02
CA TYR A 139 -8.26 2.81 -10.23
C TYR A 139 -7.96 4.23 -10.73
N GLY A 140 -6.71 4.52 -11.11
CA GLY A 140 -6.32 5.86 -11.57
C GLY A 140 -6.35 6.93 -10.47
N PHE A 141 -5.79 6.62 -9.28
CA PHE A 141 -5.73 7.51 -8.11
C PHE A 141 -7.07 8.14 -7.71
N ASN A 142 -8.10 7.33 -7.43
CA ASN A 142 -9.28 7.82 -6.74
C ASN A 142 -8.88 8.35 -5.34
N SER A 143 -9.18 9.62 -5.06
CA SER A 143 -8.61 10.39 -3.95
C SER A 143 -9.61 11.46 -3.49
N HIS A 144 -9.75 11.64 -2.17
CA HIS A 144 -10.54 12.74 -1.59
C HIS A 144 -9.77 14.08 -1.51
N GLY A 145 -8.54 14.12 -2.02
CA GLY A 145 -7.71 15.34 -2.01
C GLY A 145 -6.91 15.52 -0.71
N LEU A 146 -5.88 16.37 -0.77
CA LEU A 146 -4.99 16.63 0.37
C LEU A 146 -5.75 17.18 1.57
N SER A 147 -6.67 18.14 1.36
CA SER A 147 -7.39 18.82 2.45
C SER A 147 -8.20 17.84 3.32
N VAL A 148 -8.92 16.89 2.71
CA VAL A 148 -9.73 15.90 3.44
C VAL A 148 -8.83 14.94 4.23
N VAL A 149 -7.77 14.45 3.59
CA VAL A 149 -6.83 13.52 4.25
C VAL A 149 -6.07 14.21 5.37
N GLU A 150 -5.60 15.43 5.15
CA GLU A 150 -4.92 16.24 6.15
C GLU A 150 -5.81 16.43 7.38
N HIS A 151 -7.07 16.85 7.20
CA HIS A 151 -8.00 17.04 8.31
C HIS A 151 -8.17 15.76 9.14
N ARG A 152 -8.33 14.61 8.47
CA ARG A 152 -8.47 13.32 9.13
C ARG A 152 -7.21 12.91 9.90
N LEU A 153 -6.03 13.10 9.32
CA LEU A 153 -4.76 12.77 9.97
C LEU A 153 -4.45 13.72 11.13
N ARG A 154 -4.74 15.01 11.00
CA ARG A 154 -4.60 15.99 12.09
C ARG A 154 -5.45 15.62 13.30
N ALA A 155 -6.67 15.15 13.09
CA ALA A 155 -7.55 14.71 14.18
C ALA A 155 -6.95 13.57 15.03
N ARG A 156 -6.02 12.79 14.48
CA ARG A 156 -5.32 11.70 15.17
C ARG A 156 -3.82 11.91 15.36
N GLN A 157 -3.30 13.12 15.17
CA GLN A 157 -1.85 13.40 15.18
C GLN A 157 -1.18 13.01 16.51
N GLN A 158 -1.82 13.30 17.65
CA GLN A 158 -1.29 12.95 18.97
C GLN A 158 -1.30 11.44 19.23
N THR A 159 -2.25 10.72 18.64
CA THR A 159 -2.27 9.26 18.67
C THR A 159 -1.15 8.71 17.79
N GLN A 160 -0.97 9.25 16.58
CA GLN A 160 0.11 8.84 15.70
C GLN A 160 1.49 9.06 16.32
N ALA A 161 1.74 10.21 16.96
CA ALA A 161 3.03 10.49 17.59
C ALA A 161 3.43 9.39 18.60
N ARG A 162 2.49 8.96 19.46
CA ARG A 162 2.71 7.86 20.41
C ARG A 162 2.95 6.52 19.70
N LEU A 163 2.14 6.23 18.67
CA LEU A 163 2.30 5.00 17.89
C LEU A 163 3.67 4.96 17.19
N THR A 164 4.14 6.06 16.63
CA THR A 164 5.48 6.16 16.03
C THR A 164 6.57 5.84 17.06
N GLU A 165 6.49 6.36 18.28
CA GLU A 165 7.43 6.03 19.37
C GLU A 165 7.39 4.54 19.75
N ASP A 166 6.19 3.94 19.69
CA ASP A 166 5.97 2.49 19.87
C ASP A 166 6.43 1.65 18.67
N GLY A 167 6.96 2.28 17.63
CA GLY A 167 7.49 1.60 16.44
C GLY A 167 6.43 1.27 15.40
N LEU A 168 5.35 2.07 15.33
CA LEU A 168 4.25 1.96 14.37
C LEU A 168 4.18 3.18 13.44
N PRO A 169 5.15 3.36 12.53
CA PRO A 169 5.20 4.54 11.67
C PRO A 169 4.07 4.58 10.63
N LEU A 170 3.73 5.79 10.21
CA LEU A 170 2.75 6.12 9.17
C LEU A 170 3.46 6.66 7.92
N GLY A 171 3.31 5.92 6.84
CA GLY A 171 3.66 6.34 5.49
C GLY A 171 2.53 7.07 4.79
N ILE A 172 2.86 8.13 4.06
CA ILE A 172 1.90 8.83 3.20
C ILE A 172 2.37 8.76 1.74
N ASN A 173 1.61 8.04 0.93
CA ASN A 173 1.87 7.92 -0.49
C ASN A 173 1.24 9.09 -1.26
N LEU A 174 2.07 9.84 -1.98
CA LEU A 174 1.68 11.00 -2.76
C LEU A 174 1.53 10.62 -4.23
N GLY A 175 0.59 11.26 -4.93
CA GLY A 175 0.38 11.12 -6.36
C GLY A 175 -0.05 12.43 -7.00
N LYS A 176 0.03 12.48 -8.34
CA LYS A 176 -0.45 13.64 -9.11
C LYS A 176 -1.92 13.49 -9.52
N ASN A 177 -2.61 14.60 -9.70
CA ASN A 177 -3.91 14.62 -10.36
C ASN A 177 -3.80 14.23 -11.84
N LYS A 178 -4.85 13.58 -12.37
CA LYS A 178 -4.89 13.14 -13.79
C LYS A 178 -4.72 14.30 -14.77
N THR A 179 -5.35 15.44 -14.47
CA THR A 179 -5.33 16.66 -15.29
C THR A 179 -4.13 17.57 -15.03
N SER A 180 -3.25 17.24 -14.08
CA SER A 180 -2.09 18.08 -13.76
C SER A 180 -1.01 17.93 -14.83
N VAL A 181 -0.55 19.09 -15.32
CA VAL A 181 0.54 19.23 -16.29
C VAL A 181 1.89 19.18 -15.59
N ASP A 182 2.03 19.87 -14.45
CA ASP A 182 3.25 19.87 -13.65
C ASP A 182 3.13 18.89 -12.47
N ALA A 183 3.54 17.65 -12.73
CA ALA A 183 3.57 16.62 -11.69
C ALA A 183 4.38 17.05 -10.46
N ALA A 184 5.51 17.75 -10.64
CA ALA A 184 6.38 18.11 -9.53
C ALA A 184 5.73 19.12 -8.58
N SER A 185 4.86 20.02 -9.09
CA SER A 185 4.04 20.88 -8.24
C SER A 185 3.03 20.10 -7.38
N ASP A 186 2.39 19.07 -7.93
CA ASP A 186 1.45 18.23 -7.17
C ASP A 186 2.15 17.50 -6.01
N TYR A 187 3.32 16.92 -6.25
CA TYR A 187 4.09 16.27 -5.18
C TYR A 187 4.61 17.27 -4.15
N ALA A 188 5.10 18.44 -4.59
CA ALA A 188 5.52 19.52 -3.71
C ALA A 188 4.39 19.99 -2.78
N GLU A 189 3.18 20.14 -3.31
CA GLU A 189 2.00 20.47 -2.51
C GLU A 189 1.68 19.36 -1.50
N GLY A 190 1.74 18.10 -1.93
CA GLY A 190 1.59 16.94 -1.04
C GLY A 190 2.59 16.93 0.12
N VAL A 191 3.86 17.26 -0.15
CA VAL A 191 4.91 17.38 0.88
C VAL A 191 4.59 18.51 1.86
N ARG A 192 4.19 19.69 1.38
CA ARG A 192 3.85 20.83 2.25
C ARG A 192 2.68 20.52 3.18
N VAL A 193 1.64 19.89 2.65
CA VAL A 193 0.38 19.68 3.37
C VAL A 193 0.46 18.47 4.31
N LEU A 194 1.00 17.34 3.83
CA LEU A 194 0.98 16.07 4.57
C LEU A 194 2.33 15.70 5.20
N GLY A 195 3.43 16.34 4.79
CA GLY A 195 4.76 16.09 5.36
C GLY A 195 4.83 16.23 6.88
N PRO A 196 4.20 17.25 7.51
CA PRO A 196 4.16 17.36 8.98
C PRO A 196 3.40 16.25 9.72
N LEU A 197 2.70 15.38 9.00
CA LEU A 197 1.85 14.31 9.54
C LEU A 197 2.38 12.91 9.20
N ALA A 198 3.51 12.82 8.49
CA ALA A 198 4.10 11.58 8.01
C ALA A 198 5.38 11.26 8.78
N ASP A 199 5.61 9.96 9.01
CA ASP A 199 6.95 9.45 9.38
C ASP A 199 7.80 9.26 8.12
N TYR A 200 7.17 8.82 7.03
CA TYR A 200 7.80 8.83 5.71
C TYR A 200 6.80 9.19 4.60
N LEU A 201 7.31 9.85 3.57
CA LEU A 201 6.59 10.21 2.35
C LEU A 201 7.01 9.29 1.21
N VAL A 202 6.07 8.95 0.33
CA VAL A 202 6.34 8.15 -0.86
C VAL A 202 5.96 8.92 -2.11
N VAL A 203 6.92 9.12 -3.00
CA VAL A 203 6.72 9.67 -4.35
C VAL A 203 6.36 8.52 -5.28
N ASN A 204 5.09 8.40 -5.66
CA ASN A 204 4.60 7.31 -6.51
C ASN A 204 4.65 7.64 -8.01
N VAL A 205 5.73 7.22 -8.66
CA VAL A 205 5.94 7.39 -10.11
C VAL A 205 5.59 6.14 -10.92
N SER A 206 4.91 5.15 -10.34
CA SER A 206 4.86 3.78 -10.89
C SER A 206 3.47 3.23 -11.20
N SER A 207 2.39 3.96 -10.88
CA SER A 207 1.03 3.54 -11.23
C SER A 207 0.86 3.40 -12.76
N PRO A 208 0.43 2.24 -13.28
CA PRO A 208 0.12 2.07 -14.70
C PRO A 208 -1.21 2.73 -15.10
N ASN A 209 -1.99 3.21 -14.12
CA ASN A 209 -3.38 3.60 -14.31
C ASN A 209 -3.58 5.11 -14.49
N THR A 210 -2.48 5.86 -14.41
CA THR A 210 -2.44 7.32 -14.62
C THR A 210 -1.56 7.58 -15.84
N ALA A 211 -2.17 8.08 -16.92
CA ALA A 211 -1.47 8.31 -18.18
C ALA A 211 -0.24 9.21 -17.99
N GLY A 212 0.89 8.82 -18.60
CA GLY A 212 2.15 9.55 -18.53
C GLY A 212 2.83 9.55 -17.15
N LEU A 213 2.35 8.80 -16.16
CA LEU A 213 2.98 8.79 -14.84
C LEU A 213 4.32 8.06 -14.85
N ARG A 214 4.38 6.90 -15.52
CA ARG A 214 5.60 6.06 -15.54
C ARG A 214 6.77 6.69 -16.28
N SER A 215 6.53 7.66 -17.17
CA SER A 215 7.61 8.42 -17.82
C SER A 215 8.36 9.33 -16.85
N LEU A 216 7.79 9.64 -15.68
CA LEU A 216 8.50 10.34 -14.60
C LEU A 216 9.66 9.53 -14.01
N GLN A 217 9.76 8.23 -14.30
CA GLN A 217 10.89 7.40 -13.90
C GLN A 217 12.14 7.62 -14.76
N GLY A 218 12.02 8.32 -15.91
CA GLY A 218 13.17 8.68 -16.72
C GLY A 218 14.12 9.63 -15.98
N LYS A 219 15.43 9.44 -16.15
CA LYS A 219 16.50 10.08 -15.35
C LYS A 219 16.31 11.58 -15.09
N ALA A 220 16.09 12.36 -16.16
CA ALA A 220 15.97 13.81 -16.07
C ALA A 220 14.69 14.25 -15.34
N GLU A 221 13.56 13.62 -15.67
CA GLU A 221 12.26 13.91 -15.05
C GLU A 221 12.24 13.52 -13.58
N LEU A 222 12.79 12.35 -13.26
CA LEU A 222 12.91 11.88 -11.88
C LEU A 222 13.78 12.81 -11.06
N ARG A 223 14.94 13.22 -11.58
CA ARG A 223 15.82 14.18 -10.92
C ARG A 223 15.08 15.48 -10.62
N ARG A 224 14.45 16.08 -11.64
CA ARG A 224 13.71 17.34 -11.50
C ARG A 224 12.61 17.23 -10.43
N LEU A 225 11.84 16.15 -10.48
CA LEU A 225 10.76 15.88 -9.54
C LEU A 225 11.31 15.77 -8.10
N LEU A 226 12.31 14.91 -7.89
CA LEU A 226 12.84 14.62 -6.57
C LEU A 226 13.60 15.80 -5.96
N THR A 227 14.32 16.59 -6.76
CA THR A 227 14.93 17.84 -6.29
C THR A 227 13.88 18.76 -5.69
N LYS A 228 12.73 18.95 -6.36
CA LYS A 228 11.65 19.80 -5.86
C LYS A 228 11.00 19.21 -4.59
N VAL A 229 10.77 17.90 -4.55
CA VAL A 229 10.23 17.21 -3.37
C VAL A 229 11.15 17.40 -2.16
N LEU A 230 12.47 17.19 -2.33
CA LEU A 230 13.44 17.35 -1.25
C LEU A 230 13.55 18.79 -0.78
N GLN A 231 13.51 19.77 -1.69
CA GLN A 231 13.48 21.20 -1.32
C GLN A 231 12.29 21.52 -0.41
N GLU A 232 11.08 21.04 -0.77
CA GLU A 232 9.88 21.26 0.05
C GLU A 232 9.97 20.52 1.39
N ARG A 233 10.47 19.28 1.38
CA ARG A 233 10.68 18.48 2.60
C ARG A 233 11.65 19.20 3.54
N ASP A 234 12.71 19.78 2.99
CA ASP A 234 13.72 20.45 3.77
C ASP A 234 13.31 21.81 4.30
N ALA A 235 12.33 22.46 3.65
CA ALA A 235 11.71 23.69 4.09
C ALA A 235 10.63 23.51 5.17
N LEU A 236 10.22 22.27 5.46
CA LEU A 236 9.23 21.98 6.51
C LEU A 236 9.75 22.42 7.89
N LYS A 237 8.94 23.18 8.62
CA LYS A 237 9.22 23.63 9.99
C LYS A 237 8.72 22.61 11.02
N VAL A 238 9.35 21.44 11.04
CA VAL A 238 9.00 20.32 11.93
C VAL A 238 10.23 19.81 12.66
N ALA A 239 10.04 19.22 13.84
CA ALA A 239 11.14 18.69 14.65
C ALA A 239 11.86 17.53 13.96
N HIS A 240 11.09 16.65 13.32
CA HIS A 240 11.59 15.51 12.55
C HIS A 240 11.07 15.61 11.13
N LYS A 241 11.99 15.69 10.18
CA LYS A 241 11.67 15.71 8.74
C LYS A 241 11.33 14.28 8.30
N PRO A 242 10.24 14.06 7.56
CA PRO A 242 9.91 12.72 7.09
C PRO A 242 10.96 12.22 6.09
N ALA A 243 11.24 10.92 6.14
CA ALA A 243 12.02 10.26 5.10
C ALA A 243 11.28 10.30 3.76
N VAL A 244 11.99 10.45 2.64
CA VAL A 244 11.40 10.46 1.30
C VAL A 244 11.79 9.19 0.55
N LEU A 245 10.79 8.41 0.18
CA LEU A 245 10.94 7.20 -0.61
C LEU A 245 10.38 7.38 -2.01
N VAL A 246 10.89 6.57 -2.95
CA VAL A 246 10.35 6.50 -4.32
C VAL A 246 9.80 5.10 -4.59
N LYS A 247 8.54 5.03 -5.03
CA LYS A 247 7.89 3.76 -5.39
C LYS A 247 7.96 3.54 -6.89
N ILE A 248 8.64 2.49 -7.30
CA ILE A 248 8.97 2.21 -8.71
C ILE A 248 8.16 1.04 -9.27
N ALA A 249 8.08 0.98 -10.61
CA ALA A 249 7.40 -0.09 -11.32
C ALA A 249 8.31 -1.34 -11.43
N PRO A 250 7.75 -2.54 -11.58
CA PRO A 250 8.54 -3.74 -11.85
C PRO A 250 8.96 -3.81 -13.33
N ASP A 251 8.21 -3.13 -14.19
CA ASP A 251 8.35 -3.16 -15.64
C ASP A 251 9.42 -2.14 -16.10
N LEU A 252 10.68 -2.35 -15.72
CA LEU A 252 11.82 -1.46 -15.99
C LEU A 252 12.94 -2.20 -16.73
N THR A 253 13.57 -1.52 -17.69
CA THR A 253 14.80 -2.03 -18.34
C THR A 253 15.99 -1.95 -17.38
N ALA A 254 17.10 -2.63 -17.71
CA ALA A 254 18.34 -2.53 -16.93
C ALA A 254 18.84 -1.07 -16.86
N GLN A 255 18.77 -0.34 -17.97
CA GLN A 255 19.16 1.08 -18.03
C GLN A 255 18.27 1.96 -17.16
N ASP A 256 16.96 1.74 -17.17
CA ASP A 256 16.04 2.49 -16.29
C ASP A 256 16.40 2.26 -14.81
N LYS A 257 16.72 1.02 -14.43
CA LYS A 257 17.13 0.69 -13.04
C LYS A 257 18.41 1.42 -12.65
N GLU A 258 19.41 1.45 -13.53
CA GLU A 258 20.67 2.18 -13.31
C GLU A 258 20.46 3.69 -13.22
N ASP A 259 19.62 4.26 -14.08
CA ASP A 259 19.32 5.69 -14.07
C ASP A 259 18.57 6.11 -12.80
N ILE A 260 17.58 5.33 -12.38
CA ILE A 260 16.88 5.55 -11.11
C ILE A 260 17.86 5.46 -9.95
N ALA A 261 18.70 4.42 -9.90
CA ALA A 261 19.70 4.24 -8.85
C ALA A 261 20.70 5.41 -8.81
N SER A 262 21.13 5.89 -9.98
CA SER A 262 22.00 7.06 -10.10
C SER A 262 21.36 8.31 -9.49
N VAL A 263 20.09 8.59 -9.82
CA VAL A 263 19.38 9.77 -9.31
C VAL A 263 19.12 9.67 -7.80
N VAL A 264 18.72 8.49 -7.32
CA VAL A 264 18.50 8.20 -5.89
C VAL A 264 19.76 8.46 -5.07
N ARG A 265 20.92 8.00 -5.57
CA ARG A 265 22.22 8.26 -4.92
C ARG A 265 22.63 9.72 -5.00
N GLU A 266 22.51 10.33 -6.18
CA GLU A 266 22.88 11.72 -6.42
C GLU A 266 22.13 12.68 -5.49
N LEU A 267 20.83 12.45 -5.29
CA LEU A 267 19.98 13.30 -4.49
C LEU A 267 19.88 12.89 -3.01
N GLY A 268 20.47 11.76 -2.61
CA GLY A 268 20.39 11.26 -1.24
C GLY A 268 18.97 10.89 -0.80
N ILE A 269 18.22 10.18 -1.65
CA ILE A 269 16.87 9.71 -1.33
C ILE A 269 16.93 8.64 -0.22
N ASP A 270 16.01 8.74 0.72
CA ASP A 270 16.04 7.98 1.98
C ASP A 270 15.66 6.51 1.82
N GLY A 271 15.01 6.11 0.73
CA GLY A 271 14.68 4.71 0.44
C GLY A 271 13.90 4.47 -0.85
N LEU A 272 13.70 3.19 -1.18
CA LEU A 272 12.90 2.76 -2.33
C LEU A 272 11.79 1.80 -1.90
N ILE A 273 10.66 1.84 -2.61
CA ILE A 273 9.61 0.83 -2.51
C ILE A 273 9.56 0.04 -3.81
N VAL A 274 9.85 -1.25 -3.68
CA VAL A 274 9.99 -2.19 -4.79
C VAL A 274 9.06 -3.36 -4.52
N THR A 275 7.88 -3.44 -5.11
CA THR A 275 7.46 -2.75 -6.33
C THR A 275 5.95 -2.47 -6.38
N ASN A 276 5.55 -1.68 -7.37
CA ASN A 276 4.14 -1.49 -7.72
C ASN A 276 3.62 -2.66 -8.59
N THR A 277 2.38 -2.59 -9.04
CA THR A 277 1.77 -3.59 -9.92
C THR A 277 2.45 -3.68 -11.29
N THR A 278 2.43 -4.86 -11.92
CA THR A 278 2.96 -5.09 -13.27
C THR A 278 1.89 -4.96 -14.36
N VAL A 279 2.26 -4.46 -15.54
CA VAL A 279 1.40 -4.55 -16.75
C VAL A 279 1.59 -5.87 -17.50
N SER A 280 2.62 -6.64 -17.16
CA SER A 280 2.89 -7.94 -17.74
C SER A 280 1.76 -8.92 -17.42
N ARG A 281 1.51 -9.87 -18.33
CA ARG A 281 0.53 -10.94 -18.19
C ARG A 281 1.22 -12.28 -18.42
N PRO A 282 1.69 -12.95 -17.36
CA PRO A 282 2.27 -14.29 -17.49
C PRO A 282 1.32 -15.24 -18.21
N ALA A 283 1.84 -16.07 -19.10
CA ALA A 283 1.04 -17.06 -19.83
C ALA A 283 0.37 -18.09 -18.91
N SER A 284 0.86 -18.22 -17.67
CA SER A 284 0.29 -19.07 -16.63
C SER A 284 -1.00 -18.52 -15.99
N LEU A 285 -1.36 -17.26 -16.21
CA LEU A 285 -2.58 -16.67 -15.63
C LEU A 285 -3.84 -17.40 -16.11
N GLN A 286 -4.75 -17.63 -15.18
CA GLN A 286 -5.99 -18.35 -15.38
C GLN A 286 -7.22 -17.42 -15.30
N GLY A 287 -8.39 -17.97 -15.60
CA GLY A 287 -9.66 -17.26 -15.48
C GLY A 287 -9.98 -16.30 -16.63
N ALA A 288 -11.25 -15.91 -16.72
CA ALA A 288 -11.78 -15.10 -17.82
C ALA A 288 -11.29 -13.64 -17.80
N LEU A 289 -10.92 -13.12 -16.63
CA LEU A 289 -10.56 -11.72 -16.41
C LEU A 289 -9.05 -11.44 -16.55
N ARG A 290 -8.24 -12.44 -16.94
CA ARG A 290 -6.77 -12.32 -17.04
C ARG A 290 -6.29 -11.25 -18.03
N SER A 291 -7.10 -10.96 -19.05
CA SER A 291 -6.81 -9.96 -20.08
C SER A 291 -7.29 -8.55 -19.74
N GLU A 292 -7.89 -8.34 -18.55
CA GLU A 292 -8.33 -7.02 -18.13
C GLU A 292 -7.18 -6.01 -18.08
N MET A 293 -7.46 -4.78 -18.50
CA MET A 293 -6.50 -3.68 -18.49
C MET A 293 -6.21 -3.20 -17.05
N GLY A 294 -4.97 -2.81 -16.80
CA GLY A 294 -4.52 -2.25 -15.53
C GLY A 294 -3.32 -2.97 -14.95
N GLY A 295 -3.00 -2.68 -13.69
CA GLY A 295 -1.92 -3.30 -12.96
C GLY A 295 -2.32 -4.63 -12.32
N LEU A 296 -1.53 -5.67 -12.55
CA LEU A 296 -1.60 -6.98 -11.91
C LEU A 296 -0.81 -7.00 -10.60
N SER A 297 -1.43 -7.58 -9.56
CA SER A 297 -0.89 -7.76 -8.21
C SER A 297 -1.23 -9.15 -7.69
N GLY A 298 -0.65 -9.53 -6.54
CA GLY A 298 -0.85 -10.85 -5.91
C GLY A 298 0.26 -11.84 -6.27
N LYS A 299 -0.02 -13.14 -6.11
CA LYS A 299 0.98 -14.22 -6.25
C LYS A 299 1.79 -14.19 -7.56
N PRO A 300 1.22 -13.89 -8.75
CA PRO A 300 1.97 -13.84 -10.01
C PRO A 300 3.03 -12.73 -10.07
N LEU A 301 2.93 -11.72 -9.19
CA LEU A 301 3.93 -10.66 -9.09
C LEU A 301 5.15 -11.07 -8.27
N ARG A 302 5.06 -12.15 -7.45
CA ARG A 302 6.10 -12.54 -6.48
C ARG A 302 7.48 -12.61 -7.13
N ASP A 303 7.64 -13.41 -8.18
CA ASP A 303 8.94 -13.63 -8.82
C ASP A 303 9.53 -12.34 -9.40
N LEU A 304 8.70 -11.52 -10.07
CA LEU A 304 9.13 -10.21 -10.56
C LEU A 304 9.51 -9.29 -9.40
N SER A 305 8.74 -9.29 -8.32
CA SER A 305 8.96 -8.45 -7.14
C SER A 305 10.07 -8.93 -6.22
N THR A 306 10.57 -10.16 -6.34
CA THR A 306 11.74 -10.65 -5.60
C THR A 306 13.02 -10.55 -6.44
N GLN A 307 12.92 -10.77 -7.76
CA GLN A 307 14.04 -10.57 -8.70
C GLN A 307 14.34 -9.08 -8.93
N THR A 308 13.33 -8.21 -8.89
CA THR A 308 13.54 -6.76 -9.04
C THR A 308 14.40 -6.21 -7.91
N PRO A 309 14.12 -6.48 -6.61
CA PRO A 309 15.07 -6.30 -5.53
C PRO A 309 16.41 -6.94 -5.88
N SER A 310 16.59 -8.25 -6.05
CA SER A 310 17.94 -8.82 -6.26
C SER A 310 18.77 -8.13 -7.37
N SER A 311 18.16 -7.75 -8.49
CA SER A 311 18.84 -7.00 -9.57
C SER A 311 19.03 -5.51 -9.29
N GLN A 312 18.08 -4.85 -8.61
CA GLN A 312 18.13 -3.43 -8.28
C GLN A 312 18.93 -3.17 -7.00
N CYS A 313 18.84 -4.07 -6.03
CA CYS A 313 19.78 -4.33 -4.95
C CYS A 313 21.20 -4.42 -5.49
N ALA A 314 21.50 -5.26 -6.51
CA ALA A 314 22.86 -5.34 -7.05
C ALA A 314 23.37 -3.98 -7.60
N VAL A 315 22.49 -3.19 -8.22
CA VAL A 315 22.84 -1.87 -8.80
C VAL A 315 22.85 -0.72 -7.76
N CYS A 316 21.98 -0.78 -6.73
CA CYS A 316 21.89 0.22 -5.67
C CYS A 316 22.91 -0.03 -4.54
N PHE A 317 23.18 -1.29 -4.17
CA PHE A 317 24.06 -1.65 -3.06
C PHE A 317 25.56 -1.60 -3.38
N SER A 318 25.97 -1.57 -4.66
CA SER A 318 27.40 -1.58 -4.98
C SER A 318 28.17 -0.36 -4.46
N ALA A 319 27.49 0.69 -3.98
CA ALA A 319 28.15 1.87 -3.39
C ALA A 319 27.38 2.63 -2.27
N GLY A 320 26.26 2.12 -1.70
CA GLY A 320 25.57 2.88 -0.65
C GLY A 320 24.27 2.25 -0.10
N ARG A 321 24.03 2.48 1.20
CA ARG A 321 22.99 1.87 2.06
C ARG A 321 21.58 2.44 1.85
N VAL A 322 21.00 2.40 0.65
CA VAL A 322 19.60 2.84 0.45
C VAL A 322 18.65 1.72 0.87
N PRO A 323 17.81 1.90 1.91
CA PRO A 323 16.82 0.92 2.33
C PRO A 323 15.76 0.62 1.26
N ILE A 324 15.27 -0.61 1.26
CA ILE A 324 14.22 -1.08 0.34
C ILE A 324 13.06 -1.65 1.14
N ILE A 325 11.85 -1.20 0.83
CA ILE A 325 10.60 -1.82 1.27
C ILE A 325 10.11 -2.73 0.14
N GLY A 326 10.16 -4.05 0.38
CA GLY A 326 9.71 -5.07 -0.55
C GLY A 326 8.18 -5.20 -0.60
N VAL A 327 7.57 -5.06 -1.77
CA VAL A 327 6.13 -5.13 -1.99
C VAL A 327 5.82 -5.94 -3.24
N GLY A 328 4.91 -6.90 -3.14
CA GLY A 328 4.44 -7.71 -4.27
C GLY A 328 4.43 -9.21 -3.97
N GLY A 329 3.29 -9.87 -4.15
CA GLY A 329 3.18 -11.33 -4.06
C GLY A 329 3.60 -11.98 -2.74
N GLN A 330 3.68 -11.21 -1.65
CA GLN A 330 4.01 -11.71 -0.32
C GLN A 330 2.75 -12.32 0.31
N CYS A 331 2.71 -13.65 0.38
CA CYS A 331 1.58 -14.40 0.94
C CYS A 331 1.94 -15.20 2.20
N GLN A 332 3.23 -15.41 2.45
CA GLN A 332 3.78 -16.14 3.60
C GLN A 332 5.13 -15.53 3.96
N GLY A 333 5.56 -15.70 5.22
CA GLY A 333 6.94 -15.41 5.61
C GLY A 333 7.88 -16.26 4.75
N ILE A 334 8.87 -15.62 4.12
CA ILE A 334 9.90 -16.34 3.38
C ILE A 334 10.77 -17.04 4.43
N GLN A 335 10.66 -18.37 4.49
CA GLN A 335 11.63 -19.22 5.20
C GLN A 335 12.82 -19.41 4.27
N ASP A 336 13.70 -18.42 4.20
CA ASP A 336 15.04 -18.57 3.63
C ASP A 336 16.08 -18.39 4.75
#